data_AF-A0A8H5GJU8-F1
#
_entry.id   AF-A0A8H5GJU8-F1
#
_cell.length_a   1.000
_cell.length_b   1.000
_cell.length_c   1.000
_cell.angle_alpha   90.00
_cell.angle_beta   90.00
_cell.angle_gamma   90.00
#
_symmetry.space_group_name_H-M   'P 1'
#
loop_
_entity.id
_entity.type
_entity.pdbx_description
1 polymer ?
#
loop_
_entity_poly.entity_id
_entity_poly.type
_entity_poly.pdbx_seq_one_letter_code
_entity_poly.pdbx_strand_id
1 'polypeptide(L)'
;MACPSCGGIKPYTSRCDPGNVSTRINSMLRTVPLSPSSALQIQRDVEDDIRDLDWEMSQLRSRLLYLEQQQDLLSKHDEQLKFLSAPIRWLPVELLTRIFIAVCDGHPITFTDSIGRLPFTLASVCSGWRQIVIDIPQLWSNLMLLYEYDSTHSRHEQSLRLCLVRSKSHPLSVNFGLYGEKDSPWVGRLVKESARWQHATIAYLREEELPSLASGKSFPLLETLDIRQHTFRDPDLFLFNSAPRLHSLKNCPAPSP
;
A
#
# COMPACT_ATOMS: atom_id res chain seq x y z
N MET A 1 -47.48 -20.88 19.02
CA MET A 1 -46.15 -20.27 19.14
C MET A 1 -45.27 -20.86 18.05
N ALA A 2 -44.76 -20.04 17.13
CA ALA A 2 -43.88 -20.49 16.04
C ALA A 2 -42.43 -20.65 16.55
N CYS A 3 -41.70 -21.63 16.01
CA CYS A 3 -40.32 -21.91 16.39
C CYS A 3 -39.38 -20.78 15.89
N PRO A 4 -38.50 -20.24 16.76
CA PRO A 4 -37.67 -19.06 16.45
C PRO A 4 -36.59 -19.31 15.38
N SER A 5 -36.31 -20.56 15.02
CA SER A 5 -35.28 -20.91 14.03
C SER A 5 -35.81 -21.09 12.61
N CYS A 6 -37.09 -21.42 12.41
CA CYS A 6 -37.64 -21.80 11.10
C CYS A 6 -38.64 -20.79 10.49
N GLY A 7 -38.85 -19.62 11.10
CA GLY A 7 -39.66 -18.55 10.51
C GLY A 7 -41.11 -18.90 10.22
N GLY A 8 -41.63 -20.02 10.76
CA GLY A 8 -43.01 -20.47 10.53
C GLY A 8 -43.22 -21.36 9.31
N ILE A 9 -42.16 -21.89 8.67
CA ILE A 9 -42.31 -22.90 7.62
C ILE A 9 -42.87 -24.18 8.27
N LYS A 10 -44.07 -24.59 7.88
CA LYS A 10 -44.61 -25.91 8.24
C LYS A 10 -43.82 -26.97 7.44
N PRO A 11 -43.22 -27.97 8.10
CA PRO A 11 -42.49 -29.03 7.41
C PRO A 11 -43.46 -29.83 6.53
N TYR A 12 -42.96 -30.32 5.39
CA TYR A 12 -43.72 -31.23 4.52
C TYR A 12 -44.26 -32.42 5.33
N THR A 13 -45.54 -32.70 5.12
CA THR A 13 -46.21 -33.90 5.64
C THR A 13 -46.69 -34.70 4.46
N SER A 14 -46.10 -35.88 4.25
CA SER A 14 -46.43 -36.73 3.13
C SER A 14 -47.87 -37.22 3.18
N ARG A 15 -48.57 -37.11 2.05
CA ARG A 15 -49.89 -37.73 1.85
C ARG A 15 -49.75 -39.20 1.50
N CYS A 16 -48.64 -39.57 0.88
CA CYS A 16 -48.33 -40.90 0.39
C CYS A 16 -46.97 -41.40 0.87
N ASP A 17 -46.95 -42.36 1.81
CA ASP A 17 -45.71 -43.06 2.17
C ASP A 17 -45.06 -43.71 0.92
N PRO A 18 -43.83 -43.33 0.53
CA PRO A 18 -43.13 -43.87 -0.64
C PRO A 18 -43.03 -45.40 -0.65
N GLY A 19 -42.91 -46.02 0.53
CA GLY A 19 -42.89 -47.47 0.67
C GLY A 19 -44.23 -48.11 0.30
N ASN A 20 -45.34 -47.47 0.73
CA ASN A 20 -46.70 -47.95 0.49
C ASN A 20 -47.16 -47.70 -0.95
N VAL A 21 -46.78 -46.56 -1.56
CA VAL A 21 -47.05 -46.28 -2.98
C VAL A 21 -46.41 -47.34 -3.88
N SER A 22 -45.15 -47.71 -3.60
CA SER A 22 -44.44 -48.76 -4.35
C SER A 22 -45.16 -50.12 -4.26
N THR A 23 -45.65 -50.49 -3.07
CA THR A 23 -46.43 -51.72 -2.88
C THR A 23 -47.76 -51.67 -3.63
N ARG A 24 -48.46 -50.52 -3.59
CA ARG A 24 -49.74 -50.33 -4.28
C ARG A 24 -49.59 -50.38 -5.81
N ILE A 25 -48.59 -49.71 -6.38
CA ILE A 25 -48.26 -49.79 -7.81
C ILE A 25 -47.98 -51.25 -8.23
N ASN A 26 -47.14 -51.95 -7.47
CA ASN A 26 -46.80 -53.35 -7.75
C ASN A 26 -47.99 -54.31 -7.63
N SER A 27 -49.00 -53.99 -6.81
CA SER A 27 -50.24 -54.77 -6.70
C SER A 27 -51.20 -54.49 -7.87
N MET A 28 -51.27 -53.23 -8.33
CA MET A 28 -52.06 -52.84 -9.50
C MET A 28 -51.51 -53.46 -10.79
N LEU A 29 -50.18 -53.47 -10.98
CA LEU A 29 -49.54 -54.10 -12.13
C LEU A 29 -49.80 -55.62 -12.25
N ARG A 30 -50.21 -56.28 -11.16
CA ARG A 30 -50.51 -57.73 -11.11
C ARG A 30 -52.00 -58.07 -11.23
N THR A 31 -52.89 -57.07 -11.27
CA THR A 31 -54.35 -57.27 -11.27
C THR A 31 -54.98 -56.85 -12.60
N VAL A 32 -55.83 -57.71 -13.16
CA VAL A 32 -56.63 -57.43 -14.37
C VAL A 32 -58.10 -57.78 -14.07
N PRO A 33 -59.07 -56.88 -14.34
CA PRO A 33 -58.89 -55.53 -14.91
C PRO A 33 -58.44 -54.49 -13.87
N LEU A 34 -57.69 -53.49 -14.32
CA LEU A 34 -57.23 -52.35 -13.51
C LEU A 34 -58.42 -51.44 -13.15
N SER A 35 -58.47 -50.94 -11.91
CA SER A 35 -59.38 -49.86 -11.51
C SER A 35 -58.78 -48.49 -11.85
N PRO A 36 -59.32 -47.75 -12.83
CA PRO A 36 -58.74 -46.47 -13.28
C PRO A 36 -58.75 -45.39 -12.18
N SER A 37 -59.78 -45.38 -11.34
CA SER A 37 -59.96 -44.38 -10.28
C SER A 37 -58.89 -44.48 -9.19
N SER A 38 -58.49 -45.70 -8.82
CA SER A 38 -57.47 -45.92 -7.80
C SER A 38 -56.07 -45.52 -8.27
N ALA A 39 -55.76 -45.74 -9.56
CA ALA A 39 -54.49 -45.31 -10.15
C ALA A 39 -54.41 -43.78 -10.28
N LEU A 40 -55.50 -43.12 -10.71
CA LEU A 40 -55.57 -41.65 -10.82
C LEU A 40 -55.44 -40.94 -9.47
N GLN A 41 -55.99 -41.51 -8.39
CA GLN A 41 -55.85 -40.93 -7.06
C GLN A 41 -54.41 -40.99 -6.56
N ILE A 42 -53.74 -42.15 -6.70
CA ILE A 42 -52.32 -42.28 -6.30
C ILE A 42 -51.45 -41.34 -7.13
N GLN A 43 -51.72 -41.22 -8.43
CA GLN A 43 -50.99 -40.30 -9.30
C GLN A 43 -51.12 -38.85 -8.80
N ARG A 44 -52.34 -38.41 -8.47
CA ARG A 44 -52.58 -37.05 -7.93
C ARG A 44 -51.88 -36.83 -6.59
N ASP A 45 -51.96 -37.80 -5.67
CA ASP A 45 -51.34 -37.69 -4.35
C ASP A 45 -49.81 -37.60 -4.47
N VAL A 46 -49.20 -38.35 -5.41
CA VAL A 46 -47.76 -38.28 -5.70
C VAL A 46 -47.38 -36.93 -6.35
N GLU A 47 -48.17 -36.45 -7.30
CA GLU A 47 -47.95 -35.13 -7.93
C GLU A 47 -48.05 -33.98 -6.90
N ASP A 48 -49.01 -34.05 -5.96
CA ASP A 48 -49.15 -33.12 -4.85
C ASP A 48 -47.93 -33.15 -3.91
N ASP A 49 -47.48 -34.34 -3.53
CA ASP A 49 -46.33 -34.52 -2.65
C ASP A 49 -45.03 -34.03 -3.30
N ILE A 50 -44.84 -34.24 -4.61
CA ILE A 50 -43.72 -33.67 -5.37
C ILE A 50 -43.76 -32.13 -5.33
N ARG A 51 -44.93 -31.52 -5.58
CA ARG A 51 -45.07 -30.06 -5.56
C ARG A 51 -44.75 -29.46 -4.21
N ASP A 52 -45.20 -30.10 -3.13
CA ASP A 52 -44.92 -29.62 -1.78
C ASP A 52 -43.44 -29.75 -1.41
N LEU A 53 -42.80 -30.85 -1.80
CA LEU A 53 -41.35 -31.04 -1.63
C LEU A 53 -40.55 -30.00 -2.42
N ASP A 54 -40.90 -29.74 -3.68
CA ASP A 54 -40.25 -28.71 -4.51
C ASP A 54 -40.41 -27.31 -3.90
N TRP A 55 -41.58 -27.02 -3.33
CA TRP A 55 -41.83 -25.78 -2.61
C TRP A 55 -40.93 -25.66 -1.37
N GLU A 56 -40.87 -26.69 -0.52
CA GLU A 56 -40.05 -26.68 0.70
C GLU A 56 -38.55 -26.60 0.35
N MET A 57 -38.09 -27.35 -0.65
CA MET A 57 -36.73 -27.25 -1.18
C MET A 57 -36.41 -25.82 -1.63
N SER A 58 -37.34 -25.17 -2.33
CA SER A 58 -37.15 -23.79 -2.80
C SER A 58 -37.11 -22.79 -1.64
N GLN A 59 -37.94 -22.98 -0.61
CA GLN A 59 -37.92 -22.14 0.59
C GLN A 59 -36.61 -22.32 1.38
N LEU A 60 -36.18 -23.55 1.61
CA LEU A 60 -34.94 -23.86 2.33
C LEU A 60 -33.71 -23.33 1.57
N ARG A 61 -33.67 -23.50 0.25
CA ARG A 61 -32.61 -22.92 -0.60
C ARG A 61 -32.57 -21.40 -0.50
N SER A 62 -33.74 -20.74 -0.56
CA SER A 62 -33.82 -19.28 -0.40
C SER A 62 -33.34 -18.83 0.97
N ARG A 63 -33.68 -19.59 2.03
CA ARG A 63 -33.23 -19.31 3.39
C ARG A 63 -31.73 -19.52 3.56
N LEU A 64 -31.16 -20.56 2.97
CA LEU A 64 -29.73 -20.82 2.97
C LEU A 64 -28.98 -19.65 2.31
N LEU A 65 -29.38 -19.26 1.10
CA LEU A 65 -28.79 -18.13 0.38
C LEU A 65 -28.83 -16.83 1.19
N TYR A 66 -29.97 -16.55 1.84
CA TYR A 66 -30.10 -15.38 2.71
C TYR A 66 -29.09 -15.44 3.88
N LEU A 67 -28.96 -16.58 4.56
CA LEU A 67 -28.06 -16.73 5.69
C LEU A 67 -26.59 -16.66 5.28
N GLU A 68 -26.22 -17.25 4.14
CA GLU A 68 -24.89 -17.12 3.55
C GLU A 68 -24.55 -15.66 3.24
N GLN A 69 -25.49 -14.91 2.65
CA GLN A 69 -25.33 -13.48 2.39
C GLN A 69 -25.13 -12.68 3.69
N GLN A 70 -25.91 -12.98 4.74
CA GLN A 70 -25.75 -12.33 6.04
C GLN A 70 -24.40 -12.66 6.68
N GLN A 71 -23.92 -13.91 6.56
CA GLN A 71 -22.63 -14.33 7.08
C GLN A 71 -21.47 -13.62 6.37
N ASP A 72 -21.53 -13.49 5.05
CA ASP A 72 -20.52 -12.75 4.26
C ASP A 72 -20.48 -11.27 4.66
N LEU A 73 -21.65 -10.65 4.82
CA LEU A 73 -21.75 -9.25 5.25
C LEU A 73 -21.18 -9.04 6.66
N LEU A 74 -21.52 -9.91 7.62
CA LEU A 74 -20.99 -9.82 8.97
C LEU A 74 -19.48 -10.11 9.04
N SER A 75 -18.97 -11.05 8.23
CA SER A 75 -17.54 -11.33 8.13
C SER A 75 -16.76 -10.09 7.64
N LYS A 76 -17.29 -9.39 6.63
CA LYS A 76 -16.72 -8.13 6.15
C LYS A 76 -16.70 -7.05 7.24
N HIS A 77 -17.77 -6.93 8.02
CA HIS A 77 -17.80 -6.00 9.16
C HIS A 77 -16.79 -6.37 10.25
N ASP A 78 -16.63 -7.66 10.55
CA ASP A 78 -15.64 -8.14 11.53
C ASP A 78 -14.20 -7.80 11.11
N GLU A 79 -13.85 -7.99 9.83
CA GLU A 79 -12.55 -7.57 9.30
C GLU A 79 -12.31 -6.06 9.43
N GLN A 80 -13.33 -5.25 9.11
CA GLN A 80 -13.26 -3.80 9.28
C GLN A 80 -13.07 -3.41 10.74
N LEU A 81 -13.81 -4.03 11.68
CA LEU A 81 -13.69 -3.78 13.11
C LEU A 81 -12.32 -4.19 13.64
N LYS A 82 -11.79 -5.34 13.21
CA LYS A 82 -10.41 -5.77 13.55
C LYS A 82 -9.39 -4.72 13.13
N PHE A 83 -9.54 -4.17 11.93
CA PHE A 83 -8.69 -3.08 11.45
C PHE A 83 -8.86 -1.79 12.26
N LEU A 84 -10.08 -1.45 12.69
CA LEU A 84 -10.34 -0.31 13.59
C LEU A 84 -9.74 -0.52 14.99
N SER A 85 -9.72 -1.76 15.48
CA SER A 85 -9.12 -2.12 16.77
C SER A 85 -7.60 -2.30 16.73
N ALA A 86 -6.98 -2.20 15.55
CA ALA A 86 -5.53 -2.38 15.41
C ALA A 86 -4.77 -1.40 16.33
N PRO A 87 -3.83 -1.87 17.17
CA PRO A 87 -3.16 -1.04 18.18
C PRO A 87 -2.57 0.26 17.66
N ILE A 88 -2.12 0.27 16.40
CA ILE A 88 -1.51 1.43 15.75
C ILE A 88 -2.44 2.64 15.62
N ARG A 89 -3.76 2.43 15.64
CA ARG A 89 -4.76 3.52 15.64
C ARG A 89 -4.94 4.17 17.01
N TRP A 90 -4.49 3.50 18.07
CA TRP A 90 -4.59 3.94 19.45
C TRP A 90 -3.27 4.54 19.95
N LEU A 91 -2.21 4.49 19.14
CA LEU A 91 -0.95 5.12 19.46
C LEU A 91 -1.11 6.64 19.44
N PRO A 92 -0.65 7.34 20.50
CA PRO A 92 -0.48 8.78 20.46
C PRO A 92 0.38 9.20 19.27
N VAL A 93 0.10 10.39 18.74
CA VAL A 93 0.80 10.93 17.56
C VAL A 93 2.31 10.97 17.78
N GLU A 94 2.76 11.23 19.01
CA GLU A 94 4.18 11.28 19.39
C GLU A 94 4.87 9.93 19.18
N LEU A 95 4.19 8.82 19.49
CA LEU A 95 4.74 7.48 19.27
C LEU A 95 4.77 7.13 17.79
N LEU A 96 3.73 7.47 17.03
CA LEU A 96 3.71 7.31 15.57
C LEU A 96 4.84 8.10 14.91
N THR A 97 5.03 9.36 15.32
CA THR A 97 6.14 10.20 14.85
C THR A 97 7.48 9.53 15.13
N ARG A 98 7.73 9.04 16.35
CA ARG A 98 8.98 8.33 16.68
C ARG A 98 9.20 7.07 15.84
N ILE A 99 8.15 6.30 15.58
CA ILE A 99 8.22 5.12 14.70
C ILE A 99 8.58 5.54 13.27
N PHE A 100 7.91 6.54 12.71
CA PHE A 100 8.18 6.99 11.34
C PHE A 100 9.61 7.51 11.18
N ILE A 101 10.11 8.22 12.18
CA ILE A 101 11.50 8.69 12.21
C ILE A 101 12.46 7.50 12.24
N ALA A 102 12.25 6.55 13.14
CA ALA A 102 13.11 5.38 13.26
C ALA A 102 13.12 4.51 11.99
N VAL A 103 11.99 4.41 11.29
CA VAL A 103 11.88 3.64 10.04
C VAL A 103 12.61 4.33 8.89
N CYS A 104 12.61 5.67 8.84
CA CYS A 104 13.31 6.42 7.79
C CYS A 104 14.77 6.73 8.12
N ASP A 105 15.19 6.58 9.38
CA ASP A 105 16.56 6.85 9.79
C ASP A 105 17.54 5.91 9.09
N GLY A 106 18.66 6.46 8.61
CA GLY A 106 19.64 5.73 7.80
C GLY A 106 19.18 5.32 6.39
N HIS A 107 17.92 5.58 6.00
CA HIS A 107 17.37 5.24 4.69
C HIS A 107 17.12 6.51 3.87
N PRO A 108 18.06 6.93 3.01
CA PRO A 108 17.89 8.13 2.19
C PRO A 108 16.75 7.94 1.19
N ILE A 109 16.08 9.05 0.86
CA ILE A 109 15.06 9.04 -0.18
C ILE A 109 15.73 8.83 -1.53
N THR A 110 15.44 7.69 -2.16
CA THR A 110 15.76 7.44 -3.57
C THR A 110 14.48 7.52 -4.39
N PHE A 111 14.62 7.80 -5.68
CA PHE A 111 13.47 7.80 -6.60
C PHE A 111 13.42 6.58 -7.51
N THR A 112 14.40 5.68 -7.42
CA THR A 112 14.54 4.52 -8.30
C THR A 112 13.96 3.23 -7.71
N ASP A 113 13.97 3.06 -6.38
CA ASP A 113 13.48 1.85 -5.72
C ASP A 113 12.32 2.08 -4.73
N SER A 114 11.66 1.00 -4.32
CA SER A 114 10.52 1.04 -3.40
C SER A 114 10.95 1.37 -1.95
N ILE A 115 12.16 0.95 -1.57
CA ILE A 115 12.74 1.18 -0.24
C ILE A 115 13.12 2.67 -0.08
N GLY A 116 13.64 3.32 -1.11
CA GLY A 116 13.95 4.75 -1.10
C GLY A 116 12.73 5.66 -1.02
N ARG A 117 11.50 5.13 -1.13
CA ARG A 117 10.27 5.93 -1.08
C ARG A 117 9.56 5.86 0.28
N LEU A 118 10.23 5.47 1.36
CA LEU A 118 9.63 5.28 2.69
C LEU A 118 8.70 6.42 3.17
N PRO A 119 9.09 7.72 3.14
CA PRO A 119 8.18 8.80 3.53
C PRO A 119 6.92 8.86 2.66
N PHE A 120 7.04 8.55 1.37
CA PHE A 120 5.89 8.48 0.45
C PHE A 120 5.01 7.28 0.76
N THR A 121 5.61 6.13 1.07
CA THR A 121 4.91 4.90 1.47
C THR A 121 4.14 5.12 2.78
N LEU A 122 4.75 5.73 3.79
CA LEU A 122 4.06 6.07 5.04
C LEU A 122 2.89 7.04 4.79
N ALA A 123 3.08 8.03 3.92
CA ALA A 123 2.05 8.99 3.56
C ALA A 123 0.92 8.40 2.67
N SER A 124 1.07 7.20 2.12
CA SER A 124 0.04 6.54 1.30
C SER A 124 -0.91 5.65 2.12
N VAL A 125 -0.52 5.25 3.34
CA VAL A 125 -1.29 4.32 4.19
C VAL A 125 -2.70 4.83 4.51
N CYS A 126 -2.82 6.02 5.10
CA CYS A 126 -4.11 6.66 5.37
C CYS A 126 -3.97 8.19 5.48
N SER A 127 -5.09 8.91 5.52
CA SER A 127 -5.09 10.38 5.64
C SER A 127 -4.45 10.87 6.94
N GLY A 128 -4.65 10.17 8.06
CA GLY A 128 -4.04 10.52 9.35
C GLY A 128 -2.51 10.42 9.31
N TRP A 129 -1.98 9.31 8.80
CA TRP A 129 -0.53 9.13 8.64
C TRP A 129 0.05 10.15 7.69
N ARG A 130 -0.64 10.45 6.59
CA ARG A 130 -0.21 11.48 5.65
C ARG A 130 -0.01 12.83 6.31
N GLN A 131 -0.94 13.29 7.15
CA GLN A 131 -0.78 14.57 7.83
C GLN A 131 0.44 14.57 8.76
N ILE A 132 0.58 13.51 9.57
CA ILE A 132 1.72 13.36 10.48
C ILE A 132 3.04 13.38 9.70
N VAL A 133 3.16 12.56 8.65
CA VAL A 133 4.40 12.42 7.87
C VAL A 133 4.77 13.72 7.14
N ILE A 134 3.79 14.46 6.62
CA ILE A 134 4.04 15.76 5.98
C ILE A 134 4.58 16.78 6.98
N ASP A 135 4.11 16.74 8.23
CA ASP A 135 4.51 17.69 9.26
C ASP A 135 5.87 17.43 9.89
N ILE A 136 6.49 16.28 9.62
CA ILE A 136 7.81 15.91 10.14
C ILE A 136 8.89 16.23 9.07
N PRO A 137 9.58 17.38 9.14
CA PRO A 137 10.41 17.85 8.04
C PRO A 137 11.67 16.99 7.83
N GLN A 138 12.19 16.39 8.90
CA GLN A 138 13.37 15.54 8.85
C GLN A 138 13.19 14.29 7.96
N LEU A 139 11.97 13.75 7.84
CA LEU A 139 11.70 12.61 6.95
C LEU A 139 11.94 12.96 5.48
N TRP A 140 11.90 14.25 5.12
CA TRP A 140 12.03 14.75 3.75
C TRP A 140 13.42 15.32 3.45
N SER A 141 14.37 15.16 4.38
CA SER A 141 15.63 15.91 4.37
C SER A 141 16.86 15.08 3.98
N ASN A 142 16.74 13.75 3.93
CA ASN A 142 17.81 12.85 3.51
C ASN A 142 17.55 12.39 2.07
N LEU A 143 18.33 12.89 1.10
CA LEU A 143 18.08 12.75 -0.33
C LEU A 143 19.24 12.06 -1.03
N MET A 144 18.94 11.02 -1.82
CA MET A 144 19.92 10.33 -2.67
C MET A 144 19.46 10.32 -4.13
N LEU A 145 20.29 10.92 -4.99
CA LEU A 145 20.02 11.28 -6.38
C LEU A 145 21.17 10.79 -7.26
N LEU A 146 21.28 9.47 -7.38
CA LEU A 146 22.17 8.81 -8.32
C LEU A 146 21.32 8.41 -9.51
N TYR A 147 21.21 9.30 -10.51
CA TYR A 147 20.40 9.05 -11.70
C TYR A 147 21.15 8.11 -12.65
N GLU A 148 20.62 6.91 -12.86
CA GLU A 148 20.86 6.16 -14.08
C GLU A 148 19.96 6.72 -15.19
N TYR A 149 20.49 6.72 -16.41
CA TYR A 149 19.97 7.33 -17.63
C TYR A 149 18.55 6.81 -17.98
N ASP A 150 17.50 7.36 -17.38
CA ASP A 150 16.12 6.93 -17.65
C ASP A 150 15.16 8.11 -17.88
N SER A 151 14.25 7.88 -18.83
CA SER A 151 13.12 8.69 -19.29
C SER A 151 12.18 9.29 -18.22
N THR A 152 12.45 9.08 -16.94
CA THR A 152 11.58 9.39 -15.80
C THR A 152 11.96 10.66 -15.04
N HIS A 153 12.91 11.45 -15.55
CA HIS A 153 13.41 12.69 -14.94
C HIS A 153 12.32 13.65 -14.42
N SER A 154 11.21 13.84 -15.14
CA SER A 154 10.15 14.78 -14.74
C SER A 154 9.43 14.38 -13.43
N ARG A 155 9.21 13.07 -13.22
CA ARG A 155 8.58 12.55 -12.00
C ARG A 155 9.52 12.64 -10.80
N HIS A 156 10.80 12.38 -11.02
CA HIS A 156 11.83 12.50 -9.99
C HIS A 156 12.03 13.95 -9.58
N GLU A 157 12.03 14.88 -10.54
CA GLU A 157 12.09 16.31 -10.26
C GLU A 157 10.89 16.80 -9.44
N GLN A 158 9.68 16.36 -9.77
CA GLN A 158 8.48 16.69 -8.98
C GLN A 158 8.58 16.15 -7.55
N SER A 159 9.10 14.93 -7.40
CA SER A 159 9.28 14.29 -6.10
C SER A 159 10.34 15.02 -5.26
N LEU A 160 11.48 15.38 -5.88
CA LEU A 160 12.51 16.21 -5.26
C LEU A 160 11.93 17.55 -4.79
N ARG A 161 11.18 18.25 -5.65
CA ARG A 161 10.54 19.52 -5.27
C ARG A 161 9.65 19.35 -4.05
N LEU A 162 8.90 18.25 -3.99
CA LEU A 162 8.04 17.95 -2.86
C LEU A 162 8.84 17.72 -1.57
N CYS A 163 9.95 16.98 -1.64
CA CYS A 163 10.85 16.80 -0.49
C CYS A 163 11.46 18.13 -0.01
N LEU A 164 11.92 18.98 -0.93
CA LEU A 164 12.49 20.28 -0.58
C LEU A 164 11.46 21.20 0.09
N VAL A 165 10.20 21.19 -0.37
CA VAL A 165 9.11 21.95 0.27
C VAL A 165 8.79 21.39 1.66
N ARG A 166 8.69 20.07 1.80
CA ARG A 166 8.29 19.43 3.06
C ARG A 166 9.39 19.38 4.12
N SER A 167 10.66 19.43 3.70
CA SER A 167 11.79 19.58 4.62
C SER A 167 11.87 20.97 5.27
N LYS A 168 11.08 21.95 4.81
CA LYS A 168 10.96 23.29 5.40
C LYS A 168 12.34 23.95 5.59
N SER A 169 12.76 24.24 6.82
CA SER A 169 14.08 24.79 7.17
C SER A 169 14.99 23.75 7.81
N HIS A 170 14.62 22.47 7.79
CA HIS A 170 15.42 21.41 8.40
C HIS A 170 16.72 21.21 7.61
N PRO A 171 17.85 20.90 8.28
CA PRO A 171 19.11 20.64 7.62
C PRO A 171 19.01 19.45 6.66
N LEU A 172 19.68 19.55 5.51
CA LEU A 172 19.60 18.58 4.43
C LEU A 172 20.85 17.69 4.39
N SER A 173 20.62 16.40 4.19
CA SER A 173 21.65 15.43 3.80
C SER A 173 21.44 15.12 2.32
N VAL A 174 22.37 15.53 1.47
CA VAL A 174 22.25 15.36 0.02
C VAL A 174 23.37 14.46 -0.50
N ASN A 175 23.01 13.43 -1.26
CA ASN A 175 23.94 12.57 -1.98
C ASN A 175 23.52 12.57 -3.44
N PHE A 176 24.36 13.06 -4.35
CA PHE A 176 24.00 13.12 -5.76
C PHE A 176 25.20 12.94 -6.68
N GLY A 177 24.94 12.43 -7.89
CA GLY A 177 25.94 12.20 -8.92
C GLY A 177 25.79 13.16 -10.10
N LEU A 178 26.91 13.64 -10.65
CA LEU A 178 26.95 14.47 -11.85
C LEU A 178 27.49 13.66 -13.03
N TYR A 179 26.62 12.96 -13.76
CA TYR A 179 27.01 12.11 -14.90
C TYR A 179 27.22 12.91 -16.20
N GLY A 180 27.79 14.12 -16.10
CA GLY A 180 28.12 14.90 -17.29
C GLY A 180 26.97 15.56 -18.03
N GLU A 181 25.77 15.51 -17.47
CA GLU A 181 24.64 16.32 -17.92
C GLU A 181 24.91 17.78 -17.51
N LYS A 182 25.44 18.57 -18.45
CA LYS A 182 25.84 19.97 -18.20
C LYS A 182 24.68 20.88 -17.75
N ASP A 183 23.43 20.45 -17.86
CA ASP A 183 22.24 21.28 -17.63
C ASP A 183 21.09 20.55 -16.90
N SER A 184 21.37 19.70 -15.90
CA SER A 184 20.27 19.06 -15.17
C SER A 184 19.56 20.08 -14.25
N PRO A 185 18.28 20.44 -14.47
CA PRO A 185 17.60 21.51 -13.72
C PRO A 185 17.49 21.22 -12.22
N TRP A 186 17.51 19.94 -11.85
CA TRP A 186 17.43 19.49 -10.46
C TRP A 186 18.69 19.84 -9.65
N VAL A 187 19.89 19.86 -10.26
CA VAL A 187 21.14 20.24 -9.57
C VAL A 187 21.05 21.70 -9.12
N GLY A 188 20.63 22.59 -10.02
CA GLY A 188 20.43 24.00 -9.69
C GLY A 188 19.41 24.22 -8.58
N ARG A 189 18.39 23.35 -8.44
CA ARG A 189 17.44 23.40 -7.32
C ARG A 189 18.08 22.98 -6.00
N LEU A 190 18.85 21.89 -5.98
CA LEU A 190 19.57 21.47 -4.76
C LEU A 190 20.56 22.52 -4.30
N VAL A 191 21.33 23.09 -5.22
CA VAL A 191 22.36 24.10 -4.93
C VAL A 191 21.74 25.39 -4.40
N LYS A 192 20.50 25.73 -4.79
CA LYS A 192 19.77 26.86 -4.17
C LYS A 192 19.50 26.65 -2.68
N GLU A 193 19.40 25.39 -2.25
CA GLU A 193 19.23 25.00 -0.85
C GLU A 193 20.55 24.73 -0.12
N SER A 194 21.70 25.07 -0.73
CA SER A 194 23.06 24.86 -0.16
C SER A 194 23.25 25.42 1.25
N ALA A 195 22.55 26.51 1.57
CA ALA A 195 22.59 27.11 2.91
C ALA A 195 22.09 26.17 4.02
N ARG A 196 21.28 25.17 3.65
CA ARG A 196 20.70 24.18 4.56
C ARG A 196 21.45 22.86 4.57
N TRP A 197 22.46 22.68 3.72
CA TRP A 197 23.18 21.41 3.66
C TRP A 197 23.97 21.20 4.95
N GLN A 198 23.77 20.04 5.58
CA GLN A 198 24.53 19.55 6.73
C GLN A 198 25.52 18.47 6.31
N HIS A 199 25.07 17.56 5.46
CA HIS A 199 25.89 16.51 4.89
C HIS A 199 25.75 16.53 3.36
N ALA A 200 26.87 16.60 2.64
CA ALA A 200 26.86 16.57 1.18
C ALA A 200 27.84 15.51 0.68
N THR A 201 27.34 14.64 -0.21
CA THR A 201 28.14 13.71 -1.00
C THR A 201 27.92 14.00 -2.47
N ILE A 202 28.98 14.31 -3.20
CA ILE A 202 28.93 14.66 -4.61
C ILE A 202 29.79 13.67 -5.37
N ALA A 203 29.15 12.80 -6.16
CA ALA A 203 29.84 11.78 -6.95
C ALA A 203 29.98 12.20 -8.41
N TYR A 204 31.01 11.68 -9.07
CA TYR A 204 31.28 11.85 -10.50
C TYR A 204 31.53 13.30 -10.94
N LEU A 205 31.83 14.19 -9.97
CA LEU A 205 32.06 15.61 -10.19
C LEU A 205 33.27 15.85 -11.12
N ARG A 206 33.06 16.63 -12.19
CA ARG A 206 34.16 17.15 -13.01
C ARG A 206 34.67 18.49 -12.48
N GLU A 207 35.93 18.79 -12.73
CA GLU A 207 36.56 20.06 -12.32
C GLU A 207 35.83 21.29 -12.87
N GLU A 208 35.29 21.19 -14.10
CA GLU A 208 34.52 22.25 -14.76
C GLU A 208 33.15 22.57 -14.10
N GLU A 209 32.61 21.65 -13.29
CA GLU A 209 31.30 21.78 -12.64
C GLU A 209 31.41 22.33 -11.21
N LEU A 210 32.62 22.36 -10.62
CA LEU A 210 32.86 22.87 -9.28
C LEU A 210 32.44 24.35 -9.11
N PRO A 211 32.81 25.28 -10.02
CA PRO A 211 32.45 26.68 -9.85
C PRO A 211 30.93 26.91 -9.84
N SER A 212 30.16 26.20 -10.67
CA SER A 212 28.70 26.36 -10.72
C SER A 212 28.00 25.85 -9.47
N LEU A 213 28.60 24.86 -8.79
CA LEU A 213 28.09 24.28 -7.56
C LEU A 213 28.35 25.17 -6.34
N ALA A 214 29.54 25.75 -6.25
CA ALA A 214 30.04 26.33 -5.01
C ALA A 214 30.31 27.85 -5.06
N SER A 215 30.57 28.44 -6.23
CA SER A 215 30.90 29.87 -6.32
C SER A 215 29.71 30.75 -5.91
N GLY A 216 29.95 31.66 -4.96
CA GLY A 216 28.92 32.57 -4.45
C GLY A 216 27.83 31.89 -3.62
N LYS A 217 28.04 30.64 -3.19
CA LYS A 217 27.16 29.92 -2.27
C LYS A 217 27.68 29.99 -0.84
N SER A 218 26.77 29.76 0.11
CA SER A 218 27.07 29.72 1.53
C SER A 218 26.65 28.37 2.09
N PHE A 219 27.47 27.83 2.99
CA PHE A 219 27.30 26.50 3.56
C PHE A 219 27.37 26.56 5.10
N PRO A 220 26.55 27.41 5.77
CA PRO A 220 26.68 27.71 7.19
C PRO A 220 26.42 26.51 8.10
N LEU A 221 25.68 25.51 7.62
CA LEU A 221 25.33 24.29 8.37
C LEU A 221 26.17 23.08 7.97
N LEU A 222 27.05 23.19 6.96
CA LEU A 222 27.73 22.04 6.38
C LEU A 222 28.78 21.49 7.35
N GLU A 223 28.59 20.26 7.78
CA GLU A 223 29.45 19.54 8.74
C GLU A 223 30.35 18.52 8.03
N THR A 224 29.82 17.86 7.00
CA THR A 224 30.57 16.85 6.23
C THR A 224 30.41 17.05 4.73
N LEU A 225 31.53 17.02 4.01
CA LEU A 225 31.59 17.07 2.55
C LEU A 225 32.42 15.89 2.02
N ASP A 226 31.81 15.04 1.20
CA ASP A 226 32.47 13.92 0.51
C ASP A 226 32.39 14.15 -1.00
N ILE A 227 33.53 14.40 -1.64
CA ILE A 227 33.64 14.58 -3.08
C ILE A 227 34.28 13.32 -3.66
N ARG A 228 33.56 12.69 -4.61
CA ARG A 228 34.03 11.48 -5.29
C ARG A 228 34.30 11.77 -6.75
N GLN A 229 35.57 11.68 -7.15
CA GLN A 229 36.03 12.14 -8.46
C GLN A 229 36.46 11.01 -9.38
N HIS A 230 36.30 11.22 -10.69
CA HIS A 230 36.88 10.33 -11.70
C HIS A 230 38.37 10.59 -11.96
N THR A 231 38.88 11.78 -11.62
CA THR A 231 40.24 12.22 -11.92
C THR A 231 41.10 12.33 -10.67
N PHE A 232 42.39 12.01 -10.76
CA PHE A 232 43.37 12.04 -9.65
C PHE A 232 43.87 13.44 -9.27
N ARG A 233 43.24 14.52 -9.74
CA ARG A 233 43.69 15.89 -9.48
C ARG A 233 42.92 16.44 -8.27
N ASP A 234 43.62 17.08 -7.34
CA ASP A 234 42.97 17.74 -6.21
C ASP A 234 42.04 18.87 -6.70
N PRO A 235 40.74 18.83 -6.38
CA PRO A 235 39.82 19.91 -6.71
C PRO A 235 40.20 21.20 -5.98
N ASP A 236 39.80 22.33 -6.57
CA ASP A 236 39.82 23.61 -5.86
C ASP A 236 38.70 23.64 -4.79
N LEU A 237 39.01 23.09 -3.62
CA LEU A 237 38.11 23.03 -2.46
C LEU A 237 37.94 24.39 -1.79
N PHE A 238 38.71 25.43 -2.18
CA PHE A 238 38.55 26.78 -1.63
C PHE A 238 37.17 27.38 -1.95
N LEU A 239 36.44 26.82 -2.92
CA LEU A 239 35.07 27.19 -3.23
C LEU A 239 34.08 26.88 -2.09
N PHE A 240 34.43 25.99 -1.16
CA PHE A 240 33.63 25.70 0.05
C PHE A 240 34.12 26.46 1.29
N ASN A 241 34.91 27.53 1.12
CA ASN A 241 35.43 28.33 2.25
C ASN A 241 34.35 28.93 3.16
N SER A 242 33.11 29.03 2.66
CA SER A 242 31.95 29.56 3.37
C SER A 242 31.22 28.48 4.19
N ALA A 243 31.98 27.55 4.77
CA ALA A 243 31.50 26.41 5.55
C ALA A 243 32.14 26.36 6.96
N PRO A 244 31.73 27.23 7.90
CA PRO A 244 32.38 27.39 9.21
C PRO A 244 32.22 26.17 10.14
N ARG A 245 31.27 25.27 9.86
CA ARG A 245 31.02 24.05 10.63
C ARG A 245 31.67 22.81 10.04
N LEU A 246 32.35 22.95 8.90
CA LEU A 246 32.91 21.81 8.18
C LEU A 246 34.06 21.21 8.98
N HIS A 247 33.88 19.97 9.44
CA HIS A 247 34.89 19.25 10.22
C HIS A 247 35.30 17.92 9.58
N SER A 248 34.61 17.49 8.52
CA SER A 248 34.93 16.27 7.77
C SER A 248 34.91 16.56 6.28
N LEU A 249 36.08 16.49 5.65
CA LEU A 249 36.26 16.67 4.22
C LEU A 249 36.92 15.41 3.66
N LYS A 250 36.25 14.74 2.73
CA LYS A 250 36.76 13.56 2.04
C LYS A 250 36.86 13.84 0.55
N ASN A 251 38.00 13.49 -0.02
CA ASN A 251 38.18 13.42 -1.47
C ASN A 251 38.57 11.98 -1.80
N CYS A 252 37.65 11.21 -2.37
CA CYS A 252 37.85 9.80 -2.68
C CYS A 252 37.74 9.57 -4.20
N PRO A 253 38.45 8.58 -4.76
CA PRO A 253 38.15 8.14 -6.12
C PRO A 253 36.71 7.62 -6.18
N ALA A 254 35.98 8.00 -7.22
CA ALA A 254 34.64 7.49 -7.47
C ALA A 254 34.71 5.96 -7.68
N PRO A 255 33.75 5.19 -7.15
CA PRO A 255 33.66 3.77 -7.45
C PRO A 255 33.53 3.59 -8.98
N SER A 256 34.27 2.64 -9.53
CA SER A 256 34.14 2.24 -10.93
C SER A 256 32.68 1.85 -11.22
N PRO A 257 32.11 2.27 -12.37
CA PRO A 257 30.73 1.97 -12.74
C PRO A 257 30.45 0.47 -12.81
#